data_AF-A0A2T6CI78-F1
#
_entry.id   AF-A0A2T6CI78-F1
#
_cell.length_a   1.000
_cell.length_b   1.000
_cell.length_c   1.000
_cell.angle_alpha   90.00
_cell.angle_beta   90.00
_cell.angle_gamma   90.00
#
_symmetry.space_group_name_H-M   'P 1'
#
loop_
_entity.id
_entity.type
_entity.pdbx_description
1 polymer ?
#
loop_
_entity_poly.entity_id
_entity_poly.type
_entity_poly.pdbx_seq_one_letter_code
_entity_poly.pdbx_strand_id
1 'polypeptide(L)'
;MTILANIPIWVFPLFILLLVVGLRAMQRRHLPVALIYSIPLLGVLGLRAIIALPAGMWIWFVFAGFGAFGVRAGMALQKRWLIARDGNRVELEGEPLTLILMMSVFAGNFVVGLVSEVAPEVLTMALFQFGFAALLSTVSGVFCGRALWVFRASGA
;
A
#
# COMPACT_ATOMS: atom_id res chain seq x y z
N MET A 1 -31.61 6.02 -5.84
CA MET A 1 -31.03 7.37 -5.94
C MET A 1 -30.76 7.81 -4.50
N THR A 2 -29.60 7.65 -3.86
CA THR A 2 -28.28 8.20 -4.20
C THR A 2 -27.18 7.56 -3.32
N ILE A 3 -26.57 6.46 -3.77
CA ILE A 3 -25.35 5.92 -3.11
C ILE A 3 -24.20 6.94 -3.19
N LEU A 4 -24.16 7.73 -4.27
CA LEU A 4 -23.19 8.80 -4.50
C LEU A 4 -23.31 9.98 -3.52
N ALA A 5 -24.48 10.22 -2.91
CA ALA A 5 -24.69 11.38 -2.03
C ALA A 5 -24.16 11.16 -0.60
N ASN A 6 -23.99 9.90 -0.18
CA ASN A 6 -23.41 9.55 1.12
C ASN A 6 -21.91 9.28 1.05
N ILE A 7 -21.30 9.32 -0.14
CA ILE A 7 -19.85 9.24 -0.25
C ILE A 7 -19.27 10.55 0.30
N PRO A 8 -18.40 10.49 1.31
CA PRO A 8 -17.83 11.69 1.87
C PRO A 8 -17.03 12.47 0.82
N ILE A 9 -17.30 13.77 0.69
CA ILE A 9 -16.71 14.62 -0.35
C ILE A 9 -15.17 14.63 -0.34
N TRP A 10 -14.54 14.42 0.83
CA TRP A 10 -13.08 14.38 1.00
C TRP A 10 -12.39 13.17 0.32
N VAL A 11 -13.16 12.16 -0.08
CA VAL A 11 -12.65 11.01 -0.85
C VAL A 11 -12.16 11.43 -2.24
N PHE A 12 -12.84 12.37 -2.91
CA PHE A 12 -12.47 12.81 -4.26
C PHE A 12 -11.15 13.60 -4.29
N PRO A 13 -10.92 14.61 -3.42
CA PRO A 13 -9.62 15.26 -3.29
C PRO A 13 -8.49 14.26 -2.97
N LEU A 14 -8.73 13.30 -2.08
CA LEU A 14 -7.74 12.28 -1.72
C LEU A 14 -7.41 11.39 -2.92
N PHE A 15 -8.42 10.95 -3.68
CA PHE A 15 -8.24 10.19 -4.91
C PHE A 15 -7.39 10.95 -5.93
N ILE A 16 -7.75 12.21 -6.19
CA ILE A 16 -7.01 13.06 -7.13
C ILE A 16 -5.57 13.25 -6.65
N LEU A 17 -5.36 13.53 -5.36
CA LEU A 17 -4.03 13.68 -4.79
C LEU A 17 -3.17 12.42 -4.99
N LEU A 18 -3.71 11.25 -4.66
CA LEU A 18 -3.01 9.98 -4.83
C LEU A 18 -2.75 9.67 -6.31
N LEU A 19 -3.68 9.99 -7.20
CA LEU A 19 -3.53 9.80 -8.63
C LEU A 19 -2.42 10.71 -9.19
N VAL A 20 -2.38 11.98 -8.78
CA VAL A 20 -1.30 12.92 -9.15
C VAL A 20 0.04 12.46 -8.59
N VAL A 21 0.09 12.04 -7.32
CA VAL A 21 1.33 11.54 -6.70
C VAL A 21 1.83 10.27 -7.39
N GLY A 22 0.93 9.34 -7.71
CA GLY A 22 1.27 8.11 -8.40
C GLY A 22 1.70 8.34 -9.85
N LEU A 23 1.04 9.25 -10.58
CA LEU A 23 1.48 9.66 -11.92
C LEU A 23 2.85 10.34 -11.89
N ARG A 24 3.11 11.19 -10.88
CA ARG A 24 4.45 11.77 -10.65
C ARG A 24 5.48 10.70 -10.32
N ALA A 25 5.10 9.61 -9.66
CA ALA A 25 5.98 8.48 -9.39
C ALA A 25 6.36 7.67 -10.65
N MET A 26 5.64 7.83 -11.77
CA MET A 26 6.00 7.26 -13.07
C MET A 26 7.12 8.03 -13.79
N GLN A 27 7.54 9.19 -13.27
CA GLN A 27 8.67 9.95 -13.79
C GLN A 27 9.93 9.65 -12.99
N ARG A 28 11.09 9.75 -13.64
CA ARG A 28 12.40 9.64 -12.95
C ARG A 28 12.48 10.70 -11.87
N ARG A 29 12.88 10.29 -10.66
CA ARG A 29 12.86 11.17 -9.49
C ARG A 29 14.12 10.99 -8.65
N HIS A 30 14.69 12.13 -8.27
CA HIS A 30 15.73 12.21 -7.25
C HIS A 30 15.05 12.49 -5.91
N LEU A 31 14.95 11.47 -5.06
CA LEU A 31 14.29 11.59 -3.77
C LEU A 31 15.28 11.50 -2.62
N PRO A 32 15.07 12.27 -1.54
CA PRO A 32 15.82 12.07 -0.32
C PRO A 32 15.46 10.70 0.27
N VAL A 33 16.47 10.00 0.80
CA VAL A 33 16.31 8.66 1.40
C VAL A 33 15.21 8.66 2.49
N ALA A 34 15.08 9.77 3.23
CA ALA A 34 14.05 9.95 4.25
C ALA A 34 12.61 9.75 3.73
N LEU A 35 12.32 10.15 2.48
CA LEU A 35 10.99 9.97 1.90
C LEU A 35 10.70 8.49 1.63
N ILE A 36 11.72 7.70 1.27
CA ILE A 36 11.55 6.25 1.06
C ILE A 36 11.27 5.54 2.39
N TYR A 37 11.92 5.96 3.48
CA TYR A 37 11.62 5.44 4.82
C TYR A 37 10.24 5.83 5.34
N SER A 38 9.60 6.85 4.75
CA SER A 38 8.23 7.22 5.10
C SER A 38 7.17 6.35 4.40
N ILE A 39 7.51 5.65 3.31
CA ILE A 39 6.58 4.80 2.56
C ILE A 39 6.05 3.61 3.41
N PRO A 40 6.87 2.94 4.25
CA PRO A 40 6.38 1.95 5.22
C PRO A 40 5.30 2.48 6.18
N LEU A 41 5.27 3.77 6.51
CA LEU A 41 4.19 4.36 7.33
C LEU A 41 2.83 4.25 6.64
N LEU A 42 2.78 4.31 5.30
CA LEU A 42 1.55 4.02 4.55
C LEU A 42 1.15 2.54 4.67
N GLY A 43 2.13 1.64 4.78
CA GLY A 43 1.90 0.23 5.07
C GLY A 43 1.27 -0.01 6.45
N VAL A 44 1.61 0.83 7.46
CA VAL A 44 1.00 0.80 8.80
C VAL A 44 -0.48 1.19 8.73
N LEU A 45 -0.88 2.11 7.85
CA LEU A 45 -2.29 2.44 7.63
C LEU A 45 -3.08 1.23 7.11
N GLY A 46 -2.48 0.43 6.22
CA GLY A 46 -3.06 -0.85 5.78
C GLY A 46 -3.21 -1.86 6.92
N LEU A 47 -2.27 -1.88 7.86
CA LEU A 47 -2.29 -2.75 9.04
C LEU A 47 -3.42 -2.35 10.01
N ARG A 48 -3.63 -1.05 10.22
CA ARG A 48 -4.79 -0.54 10.97
C ARG A 48 -6.11 -0.97 10.36
N ALA A 49 -6.22 -0.96 9.03
CA ALA A 49 -7.44 -1.40 8.34
C ALA A 49 -7.73 -2.89 8.60
N ILE A 50 -6.69 -3.74 8.62
CA ILE A 50 -6.83 -5.18 8.93
C ILE A 50 -7.24 -5.39 10.39
N ILE A 51 -6.69 -4.62 11.34
CA ILE A 51 -7.06 -4.68 12.77
C ILE A 51 -8.53 -4.29 12.98
N ALA A 52 -9.06 -3.37 12.17
CA ALA A 52 -10.44 -2.93 12.27
C ALA A 52 -11.47 -3.97 11.75
N LEU A 53 -11.02 -5.03 11.06
CA LEU A 53 -11.92 -6.10 10.63
C LEU A 53 -12.29 -6.99 11.84
N PRO A 54 -13.57 -7.41 11.96
CA PRO A 54 -14.01 -8.38 12.98
C PRO A 54 -13.58 -9.80 12.59
N ALA A 55 -12.27 -10.04 12.52
CA ALA A 55 -11.67 -11.28 12.07
C ALA A 55 -11.00 -12.04 13.23
N GLY A 56 -11.02 -13.37 13.14
CA GLY A 56 -10.34 -14.25 14.10
C GLY A 56 -8.82 -14.26 13.93
N MET A 57 -8.14 -14.99 14.82
CA MET A 57 -6.66 -15.08 14.83
C MET A 57 -6.04 -15.56 13.51
N TRP A 58 -6.80 -16.27 12.67
CA TRP A 58 -6.33 -16.78 11.38
C TRP A 58 -5.87 -15.68 10.40
N ILE A 59 -6.40 -14.46 10.53
CA ILE A 59 -6.04 -13.33 9.65
C ILE A 59 -4.58 -12.92 9.79
N TRP A 60 -3.96 -13.19 10.94
CA TRP A 60 -2.54 -12.91 11.17
C TRP A 60 -1.62 -13.84 10.41
N PHE A 61 -2.03 -15.09 10.15
CA PHE A 61 -1.27 -16.00 9.27
C PHE A 61 -1.33 -15.55 7.81
N VAL A 62 -2.50 -15.05 7.38
CA VAL A 62 -2.66 -14.43 6.05
C VAL A 62 -1.78 -13.19 5.96
N PHE A 63 -1.80 -12.35 7.00
CA PHE A 63 -0.97 -11.15 7.08
C PHE A 63 0.52 -11.49 6.99
N ALA A 64 1.00 -12.43 7.81
CA ALA A 64 2.40 -12.83 7.81
C ALA A 64 2.82 -13.47 6.47
N GLY A 65 2.00 -14.36 5.92
CA GLY A 65 2.30 -15.07 4.66
C GLY A 65 2.36 -14.12 3.46
N PHE A 66 1.28 -13.38 3.22
CA PHE A 66 1.20 -12.43 2.10
C PHE A 66 2.11 -11.21 2.32
N GLY A 67 2.29 -10.78 3.57
CA GLY A 67 3.25 -9.74 3.94
C GLY A 67 4.68 -10.14 3.61
N ALA A 68 5.13 -11.34 4.01
CA ALA A 68 6.46 -11.84 3.68
C ALA A 68 6.67 -11.99 2.16
N PHE A 69 5.64 -12.48 1.46
CA PHE A 69 5.64 -12.53 0.00
C PHE A 69 5.81 -11.13 -0.61
N GLY A 70 5.03 -10.16 -0.13
CA GLY A 70 5.11 -8.76 -0.54
C GLY A 70 6.50 -8.16 -0.30
N VAL A 71 7.09 -8.39 0.88
CA VAL A 71 8.45 -7.92 1.21
C VAL A 71 9.47 -8.45 0.20
N ARG A 72 9.44 -9.75 -0.07
CA ARG A 72 10.37 -10.39 -1.02
C ARG A 72 10.20 -9.84 -2.44
N ALA A 73 8.96 -9.66 -2.88
CA ALA A 73 8.64 -9.04 -4.16
C ALA A 73 9.12 -7.59 -4.22
N GLY A 74 8.87 -6.80 -3.18
CA GLY A 74 9.30 -5.40 -3.07
C GLY A 74 10.81 -5.25 -3.13
N MET A 75 11.58 -6.11 -2.45
CA MET A 75 13.05 -6.12 -2.54
C MET A 75 13.54 -6.44 -3.96
N ALA A 76 12.97 -7.47 -4.60
CA ALA A 76 13.37 -7.88 -5.94
C ALA A 76 13.07 -6.81 -7.00
N LEU A 77 11.93 -6.11 -6.87
CA LEU A 77 11.53 -5.03 -7.76
C LEU A 77 12.38 -3.77 -7.52
N GLN A 78 12.65 -3.42 -6.25
CA GLN A 78 13.51 -2.27 -5.92
C GLN A 78 14.93 -2.46 -6.45
N LYS A 79 15.46 -3.69 -6.45
CA LYS A 79 16.77 -4.01 -7.04
C LYS A 79 16.84 -3.64 -8.52
N ARG A 80 15.74 -3.76 -9.27
CA ARG A 80 15.70 -3.45 -10.71
C ARG A 80 15.58 -1.94 -10.99
N TRP A 81 14.91 -1.20 -10.11
CA TRP A 81 14.59 0.23 -10.34
C TRP A 81 15.52 1.21 -9.63
N LEU A 82 16.44 0.72 -8.80
CA LEU A 82 17.48 1.54 -8.18
C LEU A 82 18.58 1.82 -9.22
N ILE A 83 18.62 3.04 -9.76
CA ILE A 83 19.61 3.42 -10.77
C ILE A 83 20.94 3.76 -10.11
N ALA A 84 20.89 4.70 -9.16
CA ALA A 84 22.04 5.20 -8.45
C ALA A 84 21.65 5.65 -7.05
N ARG A 85 22.58 5.49 -6.12
CA ARG A 85 22.46 6.02 -4.76
C ARG A 85 23.67 6.88 -4.47
N ASP A 86 23.42 8.17 -4.25
CA ASP A 86 24.45 9.15 -3.93
C ASP A 86 24.20 9.65 -2.50
N GLY A 87 24.79 8.96 -1.53
CA GLY A 87 24.67 9.24 -0.10
C GLY A 87 23.23 9.35 0.40
N ASN A 88 22.75 10.59 0.55
CA ASN A 88 21.41 10.92 1.08
C ASN A 88 20.32 11.06 0.01
N ARG A 89 20.66 10.86 -1.28
CA ARG A 89 19.71 10.89 -2.40
C ARG A 89 19.70 9.57 -3.15
N VAL A 90 18.50 9.18 -3.57
CA VAL A 90 18.27 7.99 -4.38
C VAL A 90 17.66 8.40 -5.69
N GLU A 91 18.25 7.95 -6.78
CA GLU A 91 17.66 8.05 -8.11
C GLU A 91 16.88 6.78 -8.39
N LEU A 92 15.57 6.95 -8.57
CA LEU A 92 14.64 5.87 -8.87
C LEU A 92 14.14 6.03 -10.30
N GLU A 93 14.10 4.93 -11.06
CA GLU A 93 13.33 4.91 -12.29
C GLU A 93 11.86 5.19 -11.99
N GLY A 94 11.22 5.88 -12.93
CA GLY A 94 9.79 6.06 -12.91
C GLY A 94 9.10 4.71 -13.04
N GLU A 95 8.18 4.41 -12.12
CA GLU A 95 7.54 3.10 -12.07
C GLU A 95 6.04 3.19 -11.73
N PRO A 96 5.19 2.41 -12.42
CA PRO A 96 3.75 2.45 -12.23
C PRO A 96 3.26 1.66 -11.01
N LEU A 97 4.11 0.82 -10.41
CA LEU A 97 3.74 -0.01 -9.26
C LEU A 97 3.40 0.84 -8.04
N THR A 98 4.11 1.94 -7.75
CA THR A 98 3.72 2.85 -6.65
C THR A 98 2.28 3.32 -6.82
N LEU A 99 1.88 3.72 -8.04
CA LEU A 99 0.51 4.13 -8.34
C LEU A 99 -0.46 2.97 -8.09
N ILE A 100 -0.18 1.78 -8.64
CA ILE A 100 -1.04 0.60 -8.47
C ILE A 100 -1.23 0.24 -6.99
N LEU A 101 -0.14 0.27 -6.20
CA LEU A 101 -0.18 -0.06 -4.77
C LEU A 101 -0.98 0.99 -3.98
N MET A 102 -0.73 2.28 -4.21
CA MET A 102 -1.48 3.37 -3.57
C MET A 102 -2.97 3.31 -3.92
N MET A 103 -3.29 3.07 -5.19
CA MET A 103 -4.67 2.91 -5.66
C MET A 103 -5.33 1.68 -5.06
N SER A 104 -4.60 0.58 -4.88
CA SER A 104 -5.11 -0.63 -4.24
C SER A 104 -5.44 -0.42 -2.76
N VAL A 105 -4.59 0.30 -2.02
CA VAL A 105 -4.87 0.68 -0.62
C VAL A 105 -6.08 1.61 -0.54
N PHE A 106 -6.13 2.64 -1.40
CA PHE A 106 -7.26 3.56 -1.45
C PHE A 106 -8.57 2.84 -1.78
N ALA A 107 -8.59 2.04 -2.85
CA ALA A 107 -9.76 1.28 -3.27
C ALA A 107 -10.20 0.29 -2.20
N GLY A 108 -9.26 -0.41 -1.56
CA GLY A 108 -9.56 -1.32 -0.46
C GLY A 108 -10.24 -0.59 0.71
N ASN A 109 -9.66 0.51 1.18
CA ASN A 109 -10.25 1.29 2.29
C ASN A 109 -11.61 1.90 1.90
N PHE A 110 -11.75 2.36 0.66
CA PHE A 110 -13.02 2.86 0.14
C PHE A 110 -14.10 1.78 0.10
N VAL A 111 -13.77 0.59 -0.40
CA VAL A 111 -14.69 -0.56 -0.42
C VAL A 111 -15.10 -0.96 0.98
N VAL A 112 -14.17 -1.04 1.93
CA VAL A 112 -14.52 -1.35 3.33
C VAL A 112 -15.46 -0.29 3.93
N GLY A 113 -15.17 1.00 3.72
CA GLY A 113 -16.04 2.08 4.22
C GLY A 113 -17.41 2.12 3.53
N LEU A 114 -17.48 1.77 2.24
CA LEU A 114 -18.76 1.66 1.53
C LEU A 114 -19.57 0.46 2.02
N VAL A 115 -18.92 -0.70 2.15
CA VAL A 115 -19.57 -1.95 2.56
C VAL A 115 -19.99 -1.89 4.02
N SER A 116 -19.25 -1.21 4.91
CA SER A 116 -19.67 -1.03 6.31
C SER A 116 -21.00 -0.28 6.44
N GLU A 117 -21.29 0.64 5.52
CA GLU A 117 -22.53 1.42 5.52
C GLU A 117 -23.66 0.73 4.73
N VAL A 118 -23.34 0.07 3.62
CA VAL A 118 -24.35 -0.50 2.71
C VAL A 118 -24.72 -1.94 3.05
N ALA A 119 -23.74 -2.78 3.42
CA ALA A 119 -23.92 -4.21 3.62
C ALA A 119 -22.90 -4.76 4.63
N PRO A 120 -23.03 -4.44 5.94
CA PRO A 120 -22.04 -4.79 6.96
C PRO A 120 -21.85 -6.31 7.12
N GLU A 121 -22.86 -7.10 6.77
CA GLU A 121 -22.79 -8.57 6.73
C GLU A 121 -21.68 -9.12 5.83
N VAL A 122 -21.34 -8.41 4.74
CA VAL A 122 -20.24 -8.79 3.84
C VAL A 122 -18.87 -8.70 4.54
N LEU A 123 -18.69 -7.78 5.49
CA LEU A 123 -17.43 -7.65 6.25
C LEU A 123 -17.17 -8.83 7.19
N THR A 124 -18.22 -9.61 7.52
CA THR A 124 -18.11 -10.81 8.34
C THR A 124 -17.81 -12.07 7.51
N MET A 125 -17.92 -11.99 6.18
CA MET A 125 -17.63 -13.13 5.31
C MET A 125 -16.13 -13.44 5.30
N ALA A 126 -15.77 -14.68 5.66
CA ALA A 126 -14.37 -15.12 5.70
C ALA A 126 -13.64 -14.91 4.38
N LEU A 127 -14.32 -15.07 3.23
CA LEU A 127 -13.74 -14.83 1.91
C LEU A 127 -13.36 -13.36 1.69
N PHE A 128 -14.21 -12.42 2.13
CA PHE A 128 -13.93 -10.99 2.05
C PHE A 128 -12.75 -10.63 2.95
N GLN A 129 -12.77 -11.10 4.21
CA GLN A 129 -11.69 -10.88 5.18
C GLN A 129 -10.35 -11.43 4.66
N PHE A 130 -10.35 -12.63 4.08
CA PHE A 130 -9.16 -13.25 3.51
C PHE A 130 -8.64 -12.45 2.32
N GLY A 131 -9.48 -12.12 1.34
CA GLY A 131 -9.08 -11.38 0.15
C GLY A 131 -8.57 -9.98 0.50
N PHE A 132 -9.24 -9.29 1.41
CA PHE A 132 -8.84 -7.97 1.87
C PHE A 132 -7.50 -8.00 2.63
N ALA A 133 -7.35 -8.93 3.57
CA ALA A 133 -6.09 -9.10 4.29
C ALA A 133 -4.96 -9.49 3.34
N ALA A 134 -5.17 -10.43 2.42
CA ALA A 134 -4.15 -10.85 1.45
C ALA A 134 -3.68 -9.67 0.58
N LEU A 135 -4.62 -8.86 0.07
CA LEU A 135 -4.30 -7.69 -0.75
C LEU A 135 -3.50 -6.64 0.04
N LEU A 136 -4.03 -6.17 1.17
CA LEU A 136 -3.38 -5.12 1.95
C LEU A 136 -2.05 -5.56 2.56
N SER A 137 -1.95 -6.82 2.98
CA SER A 137 -0.68 -7.37 3.52
C SER A 137 0.38 -7.46 2.43
N THR A 138 0.00 -7.87 1.22
CA THR A 138 0.92 -7.88 0.08
C THR A 138 1.41 -6.46 -0.23
N VAL A 139 0.50 -5.49 -0.30
CA VAL A 139 0.86 -4.09 -0.61
C VAL A 139 1.76 -3.50 0.47
N SER A 140 1.40 -3.66 1.74
CA SER A 140 2.21 -3.21 2.88
C SER A 140 3.59 -3.89 2.90
N GLY A 141 3.62 -5.19 2.62
CA GLY A 141 4.86 -5.95 2.46
C GLY A 141 5.75 -5.39 1.35
N VAL A 142 5.20 -5.11 0.17
CA VAL A 142 5.96 -4.54 -0.95
C VAL A 142 6.58 -3.20 -0.57
N PHE A 143 5.82 -2.30 0.08
CA PHE A 143 6.36 -1.04 0.56
C PHE A 143 7.50 -1.22 1.58
N CYS A 144 7.34 -2.14 2.52
CA CYS A 144 8.37 -2.48 3.50
C CYS A 144 9.63 -3.06 2.82
N GLY A 145 9.46 -4.01 1.89
CA GLY A 145 10.57 -4.62 1.15
C GLY A 145 11.39 -3.62 0.35
N ARG A 146 10.74 -2.62 -0.25
CA ARG A 146 11.43 -1.54 -0.97
C ARG A 146 12.29 -0.68 -0.05
N ALA A 147 11.75 -0.31 1.12
CA ALA A 147 12.50 0.45 2.12
C ALA A 147 13.68 -0.36 2.69
N LEU A 148 13.47 -1.65 2.96
CA LEU A 148 14.53 -2.57 3.42
C LEU A 148 15.65 -2.71 2.40
N TRP A 149 15.35 -2.79 1.10
CA TRP A 149 16.39 -2.86 0.07
C TRP A 149 17.23 -1.58 0.00
N VAL A 150 16.60 -0.40 0.10
CA VAL A 150 17.32 0.88 0.13
C VAL A 150 18.22 0.99 1.37
N PHE A 151 17.77 0.48 2.52
CA PHE A 151 18.61 0.37 3.71
C PHE A 151 19.79 -0.59 3.49
N ARG A 152 19.58 -1.76 2.88
CA ARG A 152 20.68 -2.70 2.59
C ARG A 152 21.68 -2.15 1.59
N ALA A 153 21.20 -1.46 0.55
CA ALA A 153 22.03 -0.71 -0.39
C ALA A 153 22.70 0.53 0.26
N SER A 154 22.44 0.78 1.55
CA SER A 154 23.09 1.85 2.31
C SER A 154 24.28 1.48 3.16
N GLY A 155 24.42 0.20 3.50
CA GLY A 155 25.57 -0.32 4.23
C GLY A 155 26.55 -1.14 3.38
N ALA A 156 26.33 -1.22 2.06
CA ALA A 156 27.25 -1.82 1.09
C ALA A 156 27.94 -0.72 0.29
#